data_AF-A0A6A6PDS0-F1
#
_entry.id   AF-A0A6A6PDS0-F1
#
_cell.length_a   1.000
_cell.length_b   1.000
_cell.length_c   1.000
_cell.angle_alpha   90.00
_cell.angle_beta   90.00
_cell.angle_gamma   90.00
#
_symmetry.space_group_name_H-M   'P 1'
#
loop_
_entity.id
_entity.type
_entity.pdbx_description
1 polymer ?
#
loop_
_entity_poly.entity_id
_entity_poly.type
_entity_poly.pdbx_seq_one_letter_code
_entity_poly.pdbx_strand_id
1 'polypeptide(L)'
;MSGSLTWTYKDTPILHQSKEALYEDGSEALYKVTDVGLSSFEWTPVAKWENLTTETSGFEQAFAYNPQPIVMSGKDVNDQWDFCGKIRGAELRLWEVGRSFGEHRDGTTVTFTARTNVAPNSAVYLYQKEHRFTPQVWFRLYAWENEWTVARRDPEGHLPLTLLGTVSVRSDEYLMTPAPLEQYQAF
;
A
#
# COMPACT_ATOMS: atom_id res chain seq x y z
N MET A 1 16.93 13.70 -6.73
CA MET A 1 16.67 12.26 -6.91
C MET A 1 15.21 12.16 -7.29
N SER A 2 14.88 11.94 -8.56
CA SER A 2 13.47 11.81 -8.96
C SER A 2 13.29 10.74 -10.01
N GLY A 3 12.79 9.61 -9.52
CA GLY A 3 11.91 8.72 -10.24
C GLY A 3 11.57 7.54 -9.35
N SER A 4 10.36 7.03 -9.54
CA SER A 4 9.86 5.83 -8.90
C SER A 4 9.38 4.90 -9.99
N LEU A 5 9.49 3.60 -9.74
CA LEU A 5 8.97 2.59 -10.65
C LEU A 5 7.68 2.05 -10.05
N THR A 6 6.55 2.29 -10.71
CA THR A 6 5.22 1.87 -10.26
C THR A 6 4.78 0.62 -11.01
N TRP A 7 4.32 -0.39 -10.29
CA TRP A 7 3.60 -1.53 -10.86
C TRP A 7 2.16 -1.50 -10.41
N THR A 8 1.24 -1.58 -11.38
CA THR A 8 -0.20 -1.62 -11.14
C THR A 8 -0.71 -3.03 -11.40
N TYR A 9 -1.54 -3.55 -10.49
CA TYR A 9 -2.18 -4.84 -10.68
C TYR A 9 -3.32 -4.72 -11.71
N LYS A 10 -3.36 -5.65 -12.68
CA LYS A 10 -4.41 -5.69 -13.71
C LYS A 10 -5.79 -5.90 -13.10
N ASP A 11 -5.86 -6.76 -12.10
CA ASP A 11 -7.01 -6.98 -11.23
C ASP A 11 -6.58 -6.59 -9.82
N THR A 12 -7.33 -5.71 -9.14
CA THR A 12 -7.02 -5.29 -7.77
C THR A 12 -7.48 -6.39 -6.80
N PRO A 13 -6.60 -7.28 -6.29
CA PRO A 13 -7.04 -8.33 -5.37
C PRO A 13 -7.61 -7.69 -4.11
N ILE A 14 -8.81 -8.13 -3.70
CA ILE A 14 -9.38 -7.74 -2.41
C ILE A 14 -8.60 -8.47 -1.33
N LEU A 15 -7.92 -7.71 -0.49
CA LEU A 15 -7.11 -8.24 0.61
C LEU A 15 -7.89 -8.35 1.90
N HIS A 16 -8.83 -7.42 2.08
CA HIS A 16 -9.65 -7.36 3.27
C HIS A 16 -11.05 -6.90 2.88
N GLN A 17 -12.04 -7.50 3.50
CA GLN A 17 -13.43 -7.09 3.42
C GLN A 17 -13.99 -6.96 4.83
N SER A 18 -14.70 -5.88 5.10
CA SER A 18 -15.45 -5.68 6.34
C SER A 18 -16.91 -5.41 6.04
N LYS A 19 -17.81 -5.93 6.87
CA LYS A 19 -19.25 -5.70 6.83
C LYS A 19 -19.69 -5.04 8.13
N GLU A 20 -20.41 -3.93 8.02
CA GLU A 20 -20.93 -3.16 9.16
C GLU A 20 -22.42 -2.90 8.94
N ALA A 21 -23.24 -3.18 9.95
CA ALA A 21 -24.66 -2.87 9.88
C ALA A 21 -24.88 -1.37 10.08
N LEU A 22 -25.54 -0.72 9.11
CA LEU A 22 -25.97 0.68 9.21
C LEU A 22 -27.39 0.80 9.74
N TYR A 23 -28.20 -0.23 9.51
CA TYR A 23 -29.58 -0.34 9.95
C TYR A 23 -29.92 -1.82 10.11
N GLU A 24 -30.64 -2.17 11.18
CA GLU A 24 -31.20 -3.50 11.41
C GLU A 24 -32.57 -3.33 12.08
N ASP A 25 -33.60 -3.98 11.54
CA ASP A 25 -34.93 -4.10 12.13
C ASP A 25 -35.55 -5.44 11.74
N GLY A 26 -35.51 -6.39 12.67
CA GLY A 26 -36.08 -7.72 12.50
C GLY A 26 -35.57 -8.44 11.24
N SER A 27 -36.40 -8.46 10.19
CA SER A 27 -36.13 -9.13 8.91
C SER A 27 -35.43 -8.24 7.87
N GLU A 28 -35.12 -6.99 8.20
CA GLU A 28 -34.51 -6.03 7.27
C GLU A 28 -33.19 -5.51 7.85
N ALA A 29 -32.16 -5.39 7.01
CA ALA A 29 -30.88 -4.81 7.38
C ALA A 29 -30.19 -4.16 6.19
N LEU A 30 -29.54 -3.02 6.43
CA LEU A 30 -28.64 -2.38 5.47
C LEU A 30 -27.21 -2.51 5.96
N TYR A 31 -26.38 -3.17 5.19
CA TYR A 31 -24.96 -3.33 5.46
C TYR A 31 -24.12 -2.43 4.57
N LYS A 32 -23.15 -1.77 5.18
CA LYS A 32 -21.99 -1.20 4.51
C LYS A 32 -20.93 -2.29 4.37
N VAL A 33 -20.40 -2.45 3.17
CA VAL A 33 -19.27 -3.33 2.89
C VAL A 33 -18.09 -2.47 2.44
N THR A 34 -16.93 -2.69 3.04
CA THR A 34 -15.67 -2.04 2.65
C THR A 34 -14.70 -3.10 2.17
N ASP A 35 -14.34 -3.03 0.89
CA ASP A 35 -13.26 -3.81 0.30
C ASP A 35 -11.98 -2.98 0.29
N VAL A 36 -10.87 -3.56 0.71
CA VAL A 36 -9.54 -2.95 0.61
C VAL A 36 -8.74 -3.75 -0.40
N GLY A 37 -8.48 -3.15 -1.56
CA GLY A 37 -7.70 -3.78 -2.62
C GLY A 37 -6.27 -3.24 -2.71
N LEU A 38 -5.32 -4.09 -3.11
CA LEU A 38 -3.97 -3.65 -3.50
C LEU A 38 -3.99 -3.15 -4.94
N SER A 39 -3.80 -1.84 -5.13
CA SER A 39 -3.87 -1.25 -6.47
C SER A 39 -2.51 -1.24 -7.17
N SER A 40 -1.45 -0.89 -6.44
CA SER A 40 -0.10 -0.80 -6.99
C SER A 40 0.96 -0.89 -5.91
N PHE A 41 2.22 -0.96 -6.31
CA PHE A 41 3.36 -0.63 -5.46
C PHE A 41 4.38 0.18 -6.26
N GLU A 42 5.22 0.93 -5.56
CA GLU A 42 6.32 1.66 -6.16
C GLU A 42 7.63 1.48 -5.39
N TRP A 43 8.76 1.50 -6.09
CA TRP A 43 10.07 1.65 -5.46
C TRP A 43 10.41 3.14 -5.38
N THR A 44 10.41 3.69 -4.16
CA THR A 44 10.71 5.09 -3.87
C THR A 44 12.18 5.26 -3.52
N PRO A 45 12.93 6.19 -4.15
CA PRO A 45 14.34 6.40 -3.86
C PRO A 45 14.55 6.93 -2.44
N VAL A 46 15.46 6.31 -1.71
CA VAL A 46 15.79 6.62 -0.31
C VAL A 46 17.17 7.26 -0.21
N ALA A 47 18.16 6.72 -0.92
CA ALA A 47 19.53 7.21 -0.86
C ALA A 47 20.30 6.98 -2.16
N LYS A 48 21.39 7.71 -2.28
CA LYS A 48 22.39 7.53 -3.34
C LYS A 48 23.77 7.70 -2.71
N TRP A 49 24.63 6.72 -2.91
CA TRP A 49 26.04 6.80 -2.55
C TRP A 49 26.86 6.88 -3.83
N GLU A 50 27.66 7.93 -3.94
CA GLU A 50 28.59 8.12 -5.06
C GLU A 50 30.01 7.97 -4.56
N ASN A 51 30.82 7.24 -5.32
CA ASN A 51 32.24 7.14 -5.08
C ASN A 51 33.00 7.75 -6.26
N LEU A 52 33.59 8.92 -6.02
CA LEU A 52 34.39 9.67 -7.00
C LEU A 52 35.89 9.36 -6.89
N THR A 53 36.27 8.41 -6.03
CA THR A 53 37.67 8.02 -5.85
C THR A 53 38.06 6.92 -6.83
N THR A 54 39.36 6.63 -6.90
CA THR A 54 39.93 5.54 -7.72
C THR A 54 39.87 4.18 -7.03
N GLU A 55 39.46 4.12 -5.76
CA GLU A 55 39.39 2.90 -4.95
C GLU A 55 37.95 2.61 -4.53
N THR A 56 37.65 1.38 -4.10
CA THR A 56 36.31 1.05 -3.60
C THR A 56 36.09 1.70 -2.23
N SER A 57 34.95 2.37 -2.05
CA SER A 57 34.59 3.02 -0.79
C SER A 57 33.39 2.33 -0.14
N GLY A 58 33.49 2.08 1.16
CA GLY A 58 32.39 1.56 1.98
C GLY A 58 31.53 2.69 2.53
N PHE A 59 30.22 2.51 2.50
CA PHE A 59 29.23 3.44 3.05
C PHE A 59 28.32 2.72 4.03
N GLU A 60 27.99 3.40 5.12
CA GLU A 60 27.03 2.95 6.12
C GLU A 60 26.14 4.13 6.52
N GLN A 61 24.81 3.95 6.46
CA GLN A 61 23.85 4.98 6.80
C GLN A 61 22.60 4.38 7.41
N ALA A 62 22.13 4.98 8.52
CA ALA A 62 20.86 4.65 9.13
C ALA A 62 19.73 5.48 8.52
N PHE A 63 18.62 4.82 8.22
CA PHE A 63 17.38 5.37 7.71
C PHE A 63 16.28 5.11 8.72
N ALA A 64 15.40 6.08 8.89
CA ALA A 64 14.28 6.00 9.79
C ALA A 64 13.01 6.21 8.96
N TYR A 65 12.07 5.27 9.04
CA TYR A 65 10.78 5.39 8.35
C TYR A 65 9.64 4.99 9.27
N ASN A 66 8.48 5.57 9.00
CA ASN A 66 7.25 5.23 9.70
C ASN A 66 6.44 4.25 8.83
N PRO A 67 6.19 3.01 9.28
CA PRO A 67 5.37 2.05 8.54
C PRO A 67 3.87 2.36 8.62
N GLN A 68 3.45 3.44 9.31
CA GLN A 68 2.05 3.80 9.37
C GLN A 68 1.48 4.12 7.98
N PRO A 69 0.21 3.74 7.72
CA PRO A 69 -0.47 4.13 6.49
C PRO A 69 -0.58 5.65 6.38
N ILE A 70 -0.26 6.18 5.21
CA ILE A 70 -0.43 7.59 4.85
C ILE A 70 -1.61 7.67 3.89
N VAL A 71 -2.63 8.44 4.26
CA VAL A 71 -3.75 8.73 3.35
C VAL A 71 -3.26 9.76 2.33
N MET A 72 -3.10 9.32 1.09
CA MET A 72 -2.49 10.12 0.01
C MET A 72 -3.50 10.98 -0.75
N SER A 73 -4.74 10.51 -0.85
CA SER A 73 -5.83 11.22 -1.49
C SER A 73 -7.16 10.70 -0.97
N GLY A 74 -8.17 11.57 -0.95
CA GLY A 74 -9.47 11.30 -0.35
C GLY A 74 -9.85 12.41 0.62
N LYS A 75 -11.13 12.75 0.67
CA LYS A 75 -11.67 13.40 1.87
C LYS A 75 -11.85 12.24 2.85
N ASP A 76 -11.36 12.35 4.09
CA ASP A 76 -11.99 11.60 5.16
C ASP A 76 -13.45 12.02 5.13
N VAL A 77 -14.29 11.22 4.47
CA VAL A 77 -15.72 11.49 4.42
C VAL A 77 -16.21 11.08 5.80
N ASN A 78 -16.09 12.04 6.72
CA ASN A 78 -16.30 12.01 8.16
C ASN A 78 -15.19 11.31 8.96
N ASP A 79 -14.79 11.98 10.05
CA ASP A 79 -13.90 11.53 11.15
C ASP A 79 -14.33 10.22 11.85
N GLN A 80 -15.26 9.46 11.27
CA GLN A 80 -15.78 8.20 11.79
C GLN A 80 -15.13 6.95 11.17
N TRP A 81 -14.24 7.10 10.19
CA TRP A 81 -13.72 5.96 9.41
C TRP A 81 -12.25 5.68 9.70
N ASP A 82 -11.97 4.73 10.60
CA ASP A 82 -10.61 4.24 10.87
C ASP A 82 -10.13 3.27 9.77
N PHE A 83 -9.74 3.80 8.60
CA PHE A 83 -9.14 3.01 7.51
C PHE A 83 -7.82 2.38 7.93
N CYS A 84 -7.01 3.12 8.68
CA CYS A 84 -5.72 2.67 9.17
C CYS A 84 -5.89 1.40 10.03
N GLY A 85 -6.89 1.37 10.92
CA GLY A 85 -7.28 0.18 11.69
C GLY A 85 -7.62 -1.03 10.82
N LYS A 86 -8.40 -0.84 9.75
CA LYS A 86 -8.78 -1.94 8.83
C LYS A 86 -7.61 -2.49 8.04
N ILE A 87 -6.62 -1.66 7.68
CA ILE A 87 -5.40 -2.10 6.98
C ILE A 87 -4.43 -2.80 7.95
N ARG A 88 -4.34 -2.33 9.20
CA ARG A 88 -3.47 -2.92 10.24
C ARG A 88 -3.78 -4.39 10.54
N GLY A 89 -5.01 -4.85 10.28
CA GLY A 89 -5.42 -6.26 10.43
C GLY A 89 -5.44 -7.07 9.12
N ALA A 90 -5.05 -6.49 7.99
CA ALA A 90 -5.07 -7.18 6.70
C ALA A 90 -3.82 -8.08 6.54
N GLU A 91 -4.01 -9.40 6.55
CA GLU A 91 -2.97 -10.33 6.14
C GLU A 91 -2.81 -10.31 4.61
N LEU A 92 -1.69 -9.79 4.11
CA LEU A 92 -1.32 -9.95 2.71
C LEU A 92 -0.73 -11.33 2.48
N ARG A 93 -1.59 -12.23 1.99
CA ARG A 93 -1.14 -13.49 1.38
C ARG A 93 -0.88 -13.24 -0.11
N LEU A 94 0.09 -12.37 -0.41
CA LEU A 94 0.66 -12.33 -1.76
C LEU A 94 1.55 -13.57 -1.89
N TRP A 95 1.43 -14.26 -3.03
CA TRP A 95 2.01 -15.58 -3.29
C TRP A 95 3.40 -15.84 -2.66
N GLU A 96 3.50 -17.00 -2.00
CA GLU A 96 4.70 -17.63 -1.39
C GLU A 96 5.45 -16.92 -0.25
N VAL A 97 5.09 -15.69 0.15
CA VAL A 97 5.68 -15.11 1.36
C VAL A 97 4.56 -14.51 2.21
N GLY A 98 4.03 -15.32 3.15
CA GLY A 98 3.05 -14.88 4.14
C GLY A 98 3.61 -13.75 5.01
N ARG A 99 3.46 -12.50 4.56
CA ARG A 99 3.84 -11.30 5.31
C ARG A 99 2.58 -10.53 5.66
N SER A 100 2.20 -10.59 6.92
CA SER A 100 1.27 -9.62 7.51
C SER A 100 1.95 -8.26 7.56
N PHE A 101 1.23 -7.17 7.25
CA PHE A 101 1.68 -5.87 7.77
C PHE A 101 1.65 -5.97 9.28
N GLY A 102 2.83 -5.93 9.92
CA GLY A 102 2.91 -6.08 11.36
C GLY A 102 2.07 -5.00 12.05
N GLU A 103 1.46 -5.36 13.18
CA GLU A 103 0.87 -4.42 14.13
C GLU A 103 1.97 -3.52 14.73
N HIS A 104 2.54 -2.62 13.94
CA HIS A 104 3.32 -1.53 14.49
C HIS A 104 2.32 -0.56 15.13
N ARG A 105 2.03 -0.75 16.42
CA ARG A 105 1.28 0.22 17.21
C ARG A 105 2.03 1.55 17.23
N ASP A 106 1.27 2.63 17.08
CA ASP A 106 1.61 3.99 17.52
C ASP A 106 2.95 4.54 17.07
N GLY A 107 3.00 5.21 15.90
CA GLY A 107 4.05 6.19 15.57
C GLY A 107 5.50 5.69 15.68
N THR A 108 5.72 4.38 15.77
CA THR A 108 7.02 3.82 16.09
C THR A 108 7.85 3.86 14.81
N THR A 109 8.80 4.78 14.80
CA THR A 109 9.78 4.88 13.73
C THR A 109 10.64 3.61 13.71
N VAL A 110 10.63 2.92 12.58
CA VAL A 110 11.51 1.78 12.32
C VAL A 110 12.82 2.30 11.77
N THR A 111 13.93 1.81 12.30
CA THR A 111 15.28 2.13 11.81
C THR A 111 15.86 0.97 11.01
N PHE A 112 16.47 1.30 9.88
CA PHE A 112 17.16 0.37 8.99
C PHE A 112 18.57 0.91 8.72
N THR A 113 19.61 0.10 8.91
CA THR A 113 20.98 0.50 8.58
C THR A 113 21.41 -0.18 7.29
N ALA A 114 21.61 0.59 6.23
CA ALA A 114 22.18 0.07 5.00
C ALA A 114 23.71 0.17 5.03
N ARG A 115 24.35 -0.89 4.53
CA ARG A 115 25.79 -0.96 4.29
C ARG A 115 26.02 -1.36 2.85
N THR A 116 26.93 -0.67 2.16
CA THR A 116 27.28 -0.99 0.78
C THR A 116 28.72 -0.61 0.46
N ASN A 117 29.28 -1.26 -0.55
CA ASN A 117 30.56 -0.88 -1.14
C ASN A 117 30.29 -0.35 -2.55
N VAL A 118 30.79 0.84 -2.85
CA VAL A 118 30.61 1.50 -4.14
C VAL A 118 31.94 1.47 -4.89
N ALA A 119 31.92 0.94 -6.11
CA ALA A 119 33.10 0.85 -6.95
C ALA A 119 33.64 2.24 -7.34
N PRO A 120 34.92 2.36 -7.74
CA PRO A 120 35.50 3.62 -8.21
C PRO A 120 34.67 4.29 -9.30
N ASN A 121 34.53 5.60 -9.24
CA ASN A 121 33.81 6.43 -10.22
C ASN A 121 32.39 5.92 -10.54
N SER A 122 31.67 5.42 -9.54
CA SER A 122 30.33 4.83 -9.70
C SER A 122 29.36 5.27 -8.60
N ALA A 123 28.11 4.84 -8.72
CA ALA A 123 27.07 5.12 -7.75
C ALA A 123 26.25 3.88 -7.43
N VAL A 124 25.68 3.84 -6.23
CA VAL A 124 24.65 2.88 -5.81
C VAL A 124 23.44 3.65 -5.32
N TYR A 125 22.26 3.20 -5.71
CA TYR A 125 20.98 3.78 -5.38
C TYR A 125 20.23 2.82 -4.47
N LEU A 126 19.63 3.33 -3.40
CA LEU A 126 18.77 2.59 -2.49
C LEU A 126 17.33 3.03 -2.70
N TYR A 127 16.42 2.07 -2.82
CA TYR A 127 14.98 2.25 -2.91
C TYR A 127 14.27 1.49 -1.79
N GLN A 128 13.11 2.00 -1.37
CA GLN A 128 12.19 1.35 -0.46
C GLN A 128 10.85 1.14 -1.16
N LYS A 129 10.24 -0.03 -0.97
CA LYS A 129 8.96 -0.35 -1.60
C LYS A 129 7.79 0.21 -0.81
N GLU A 130 6.89 0.88 -1.51
CA GLU A 130 5.68 1.50 -0.98
C GLU A 130 4.46 0.89 -1.68
N HIS A 131 3.57 0.28 -0.91
CA HIS A 131 2.34 -0.31 -1.42
C HIS A 131 1.21 0.71 -1.39
N ARG A 132 0.36 0.70 -2.42
CA ARG A 132 -0.83 1.54 -2.50
C ARG A 132 -2.09 0.69 -2.46
N PHE A 133 -2.99 1.07 -1.57
CA PHE A 133 -4.27 0.44 -1.32
C PHE A 133 -5.38 1.37 -1.73
N THR A 134 -6.44 0.76 -2.25
CA THR A 134 -7.62 1.47 -2.72
C THR A 134 -8.85 0.89 -2.03
N PRO A 135 -9.35 1.55 -0.97
CA PRO A 135 -10.61 1.16 -0.35
C PRO A 135 -11.79 1.50 -1.25
N GLN A 136 -12.74 0.57 -1.33
CA GLN A 136 -14.00 0.71 -2.04
C GLN A 136 -15.15 0.42 -1.08
N VAL A 137 -16.18 1.25 -1.09
CA VAL A 137 -17.37 1.04 -0.28
C VAL A 137 -18.58 0.75 -1.18
N TRP A 138 -19.34 -0.26 -0.79
CA TRP A 138 -20.58 -0.67 -1.40
C TRP A 138 -21.57 -1.12 -0.33
N PHE A 139 -22.82 -1.39 -0.73
CA PHE A 139 -23.89 -1.70 0.21
C PHE A 139 -24.57 -3.02 -0.13
N ARG A 140 -25.01 -3.74 0.90
CA ARG A 140 -25.88 -4.91 0.80
C ARG A 140 -27.16 -4.64 1.58
N LEU A 141 -28.29 -4.85 0.94
CA LEU A 141 -29.60 -4.83 1.57
C LEU A 141 -30.01 -6.29 1.85
N TYR A 142 -30.42 -6.56 3.07
CA TYR A 142 -31.16 -7.76 3.43
C TYR A 142 -32.60 -7.36 3.71
N ALA A 143 -33.56 -7.93 3.00
CA ALA A 143 -34.99 -7.75 3.28
C ALA A 143 -35.75 -8.95 2.72
N TRP A 144 -36.91 -9.28 3.30
CA TRP A 144 -37.76 -10.40 2.85
C TRP A 144 -36.97 -11.70 2.61
N GLU A 145 -36.05 -12.04 3.52
CA GLU A 145 -35.18 -13.23 3.47
C GLU A 145 -34.23 -13.29 2.26
N ASN A 146 -34.01 -12.18 1.57
CA ASN A 146 -33.14 -12.08 0.41
C ASN A 146 -32.04 -11.03 0.63
N GLU A 147 -30.86 -11.28 0.04
CA GLU A 147 -29.74 -10.34 0.02
C GLU A 147 -29.57 -9.74 -1.38
N TRP A 148 -29.58 -8.41 -1.48
CA TRP A 148 -29.28 -7.68 -2.71
C TRP A 148 -28.03 -6.84 -2.56
N THR A 149 -27.21 -6.87 -3.59
CA THR A 149 -26.08 -5.96 -3.74
C THR A 149 -26.58 -4.67 -4.37
N VAL A 150 -26.44 -3.56 -3.65
CA VAL A 150 -26.99 -2.26 -4.08
C VAL A 150 -25.94 -1.46 -4.87
N ALA A 151 -24.65 -1.80 -4.81
CA ALA A 151 -23.57 -0.99 -5.40
C ALA A 151 -22.18 -1.65 -5.57
N ARG A 152 -22.07 -2.93 -5.95
CA ARG A 152 -20.73 -3.57 -6.14
C ARG A 152 -20.19 -3.31 -7.54
N ARG A 153 -18.87 -3.16 -7.65
CA ARG A 153 -18.15 -3.24 -8.93
C ARG A 153 -18.32 -4.63 -9.53
N ASP A 154 -19.10 -4.74 -10.59
CA ASP A 154 -19.13 -5.92 -11.43
C ASP A 154 -18.14 -5.77 -12.62
N PRO A 155 -17.87 -6.85 -13.36
CA PRO A 155 -17.10 -6.80 -14.60
C PRO A 155 -17.78 -5.98 -15.72
N GLU A 156 -19.07 -5.63 -15.54
CA GLU A 156 -19.96 -5.02 -16.54
C GLU A 156 -19.99 -3.48 -16.42
N GLY A 157 -19.33 -2.91 -15.41
CA GLY A 157 -19.06 -1.47 -15.30
C GLY A 157 -19.97 -0.70 -14.36
N HIS A 158 -20.75 -1.36 -13.50
CA HIS A 158 -21.49 -0.67 -12.46
C HIS A 158 -20.51 -0.15 -11.39
N LEU A 159 -20.51 1.17 -11.18
CA LEU A 159 -19.52 1.84 -10.33
C LEU A 159 -19.75 1.52 -8.85
N PRO A 160 -18.69 1.26 -8.04
CA PRO A 160 -18.82 1.38 -6.61
C PRO A 160 -19.27 2.81 -6.29
N LEU A 161 -20.27 2.94 -5.41
CA LEU A 161 -20.90 4.23 -5.13
C LEU A 161 -19.90 5.27 -4.58
N THR A 162 -18.78 4.83 -3.98
CA THR A 162 -17.70 5.75 -3.60
C THR A 162 -16.32 5.08 -3.55
N LEU A 163 -15.38 5.64 -4.33
CA LEU A 163 -13.95 5.50 -4.11
C LEU A 163 -13.55 6.52 -3.04
N LEU A 164 -13.03 6.05 -1.90
CA LEU A 164 -12.81 6.93 -0.75
C LEU A 164 -11.42 7.55 -0.72
N GLY A 165 -10.46 6.93 -1.38
CA GLY A 165 -9.11 7.45 -1.41
C GLY A 165 -8.06 6.45 -1.88
N THR A 166 -6.80 6.86 -1.75
CA THR A 166 -5.63 5.98 -1.85
C THR A 166 -4.84 6.07 -0.56
N VAL A 167 -4.50 4.91 0.01
CA VAL A 167 -3.65 4.80 1.20
C VAL A 167 -2.33 4.19 0.78
N SER A 168 -1.20 4.76 1.20
CA SER A 168 0.11 4.17 0.97
C SER A 168 0.73 3.65 2.27
N VAL A 169 1.47 2.53 2.17
CA VAL A 169 2.17 1.90 3.29
C VAL A 169 3.58 1.55 2.83
N ARG A 170 4.59 2.08 3.53
CA ARG A 170 5.98 1.69 3.31
C ARG A 170 6.26 0.32 3.92
N SER A 171 6.86 -0.56 3.13
CA SER A 171 7.30 -1.88 3.59
C SER A 171 8.74 -1.86 4.11
N ASP A 172 9.15 -2.97 4.71
CA ASP A 172 10.53 -3.27 5.08
C ASP A 172 11.37 -3.82 3.91
N GLU A 173 10.83 -3.77 2.68
CA GLU A 173 11.53 -4.21 1.48
C GLU A 173 12.39 -3.08 0.90
N TYR A 174 13.66 -3.40 0.65
CA TYR A 174 14.65 -2.50 0.08
C TYR A 174 15.28 -3.10 -1.17
N LEU A 175 15.61 -2.25 -2.13
CA LEU A 175 16.28 -2.62 -3.37
C LEU A 175 17.49 -1.70 -3.56
N MET A 176 18.67 -2.28 -3.81
CA MET A 176 19.86 -1.55 -4.20
C MET A 176 20.21 -1.81 -5.66
N THR A 177 20.52 -0.75 -6.41
CA THR A 177 20.88 -0.85 -7.82
C THR A 177 22.12 -0.01 -8.15
N PRO A 178 22.95 -0.42 -9.13
CA PRO A 178 24.10 0.36 -9.59
C PRO A 178 23.70 1.53 -10.51
N ALA A 179 22.43 1.60 -10.91
CA ALA A 179 21.88 2.61 -11.79
C ALA A 179 20.46 3.01 -11.36
N PRO A 180 20.00 4.22 -11.68
CA PRO A 180 18.64 4.66 -11.36
C PRO A 180 17.57 3.74 -11.96
N LEU A 181 16.51 3.42 -11.19
CA LEU A 181 15.44 2.51 -11.62
C LEU A 181 14.66 3.00 -12.84
N GLU A 182 14.64 4.30 -13.10
CA GLU A 182 13.96 4.90 -14.26
C GLU A 182 14.57 4.43 -15.58
N GLN A 183 15.85 4.03 -15.57
CA GLN A 183 16.53 3.51 -16.75
C GLN A 183 16.00 2.14 -17.19
N TYR A 184 15.26 1.43 -16.33
CA TYR A 184 14.67 0.13 -16.63
C TYR A 184 13.21 0.23 -17.15
N GLN A 185 12.64 1.43 -17.30
CA GLN A 185 11.28 1.66 -17.83
C GLN A 185 11.17 1.50 -19.36
N ALA A 186 12.28 1.23 -20.05
CA ALA A 186 12.33 1.19 -21.51
C ALA A 186 12.18 -0.23 -22.08
N PHE A 187 11.10 -0.95 -21.76
CA PHE A 187 10.64 -2.14 -22.52
C PHE A 187 9.12 -2.32 -22.43
#